data_AF-A0A0Q5W796-F1
#
_entry.id   AF-A0A0Q5W796-F1
#
_cell.length_a   1.000
_cell.length_b   1.000
_cell.length_c   1.000
_cell.angle_alpha   90.00
_cell.angle_beta   90.00
_cell.angle_gamma   90.00
#
_symmetry.space_group_name_H-M   'P 1'
#
loop_
_entity.id
_entity.type
_entity.pdbx_description
1 polymer ?
#
loop_
_entity_poly.entity_id
_entity_poly.type
_entity_poly.pdbx_seq_one_letter_code
_entity_poly.pdbx_strand_id
1 'polypeptide(L)'
;MDKIIAKSRPPGRLPGVSTPPLPTTPVTTDPELTERWRTLLGTDGVPTRRTLFLSWLRADGTSVPMLIPVEDMPAEPDRQAIDGLVRIHDVVAESEGVPAAGLHLAMCLERRGPAGLSPEDAAWAAAVDSVVRGRDGLDCSLSVSDGRRLFSVLPRQSWSR
;
A
#
# COMPACT_ATOMS: atom_id res chain seq x y z
N MET A 1 -12.37 29.00 48.30
CA MET A 1 -11.44 27.85 48.27
C MET A 1 -11.96 26.88 47.22
N ASP A 2 -11.16 26.69 46.20
CA ASP A 2 -11.57 26.42 44.82
C ASP A 2 -12.09 25.01 44.55
N LYS A 3 -13.10 24.97 43.67
CA LYS A 3 -13.73 23.75 43.14
C LYS A 3 -12.81 23.19 42.04
N ILE A 4 -11.95 22.23 42.37
CA ILE A 4 -11.11 21.55 41.38
C ILE A 4 -12.01 20.62 40.55
N ILE A 5 -12.37 21.09 39.35
CA ILE A 5 -12.96 20.26 38.30
C ILE A 5 -11.86 19.28 37.85
N ALA A 6 -12.00 18.02 38.25
CA ALA A 6 -11.22 16.95 37.68
C ALA A 6 -11.54 16.86 36.18
N LYS A 7 -10.59 17.28 35.33
CA LYS A 7 -10.65 17.05 33.89
C LYS A 7 -10.69 15.53 33.67
N SER A 8 -11.84 15.03 33.23
CA SER A 8 -11.99 13.64 32.80
C SER A 8 -10.97 13.33 31.71
N ARG A 9 -10.06 12.39 32.01
CA ARG A 9 -9.12 11.83 31.05
C ARG A 9 -9.93 11.09 29.96
N PRO A 10 -9.72 11.34 28.66
CA PRO A 10 -10.39 10.55 27.64
C PRO A 10 -9.98 9.07 27.77
N PRO A 11 -10.88 8.13 27.45
CA PRO A 11 -10.61 6.71 27.59
C PRO A 11 -9.45 6.29 26.67
N GLY A 12 -8.67 5.32 27.17
CA GLY A 12 -7.34 4.99 26.70
C GLY A 12 -7.25 4.72 25.21
N ARG A 13 -6.31 5.41 24.55
CA ARG A 13 -5.77 5.05 23.24
C ARG A 13 -5.10 3.68 23.39
N LEU A 14 -5.53 2.70 22.59
CA LEU A 14 -4.78 1.45 22.42
C LEU A 14 -3.39 1.81 21.86
N PRO A 15 -2.28 1.32 22.43
CA PRO A 15 -0.97 1.53 21.85
C PRO A 15 -0.87 0.76 20.53
N GLY A 16 -0.48 1.44 19.44
CA GLY A 16 0.27 0.79 18.38
C GLY A 16 -0.26 0.77 16.93
N VAL A 17 -1.35 1.45 16.57
CA VAL A 17 -1.61 1.80 15.16
C VAL A 17 -2.01 3.26 15.09
N SER A 18 -1.04 4.11 14.81
CA SER A 18 -1.28 5.43 14.26
C SER A 18 -0.80 5.35 12.83
N THR A 19 -1.68 5.05 11.89
CA THR A 19 -1.35 5.24 10.48
C THR A 19 -1.02 6.73 10.32
N PRO A 20 0.20 7.10 9.88
CA PRO A 20 0.49 8.51 9.60
C PRO A 20 -0.57 9.03 8.62
N PRO A 21 -1.01 10.29 8.76
CA PRO A 21 -1.98 10.85 7.83
C PRO A 21 -1.43 10.71 6.42
N LEU A 22 -2.22 10.14 5.52
CA LEU A 22 -1.82 10.02 4.12
C LEU A 22 -1.57 11.42 3.57
N PRO A 23 -0.42 11.67 2.91
CA PRO A 23 -0.15 13.01 2.39
C PRO A 23 -1.24 13.43 1.39
N THR A 24 -1.61 14.71 1.37
CA THR A 24 -2.73 15.19 0.55
C THR A 24 -2.32 15.57 -0.87
N THR A 25 -1.02 15.72 -1.13
CA THR A 25 -0.49 16.00 -2.47
C THR A 25 -0.88 14.88 -3.44
N PRO A 26 -1.47 15.16 -4.61
CA PRO A 26 -1.71 14.15 -5.63
C PRO A 26 -0.40 13.49 -6.08
N VAL A 27 -0.47 12.21 -6.44
CA VAL A 27 0.62 11.46 -7.05
C VAL A 27 0.34 11.34 -8.54
N THR A 28 1.24 11.88 -9.36
CA THR A 28 1.11 11.99 -10.82
C THR A 28 2.27 11.33 -11.57
N THR A 29 3.27 10.81 -10.86
CA THR A 29 4.43 10.13 -11.47
C THR A 29 4.94 8.98 -10.60
N ASP A 30 5.68 8.04 -11.20
CA ASP A 30 6.31 6.93 -10.46
C ASP A 30 7.30 7.41 -9.37
N PRO A 31 8.16 8.43 -9.59
CA PRO A 31 9.00 8.98 -8.52
C PRO A 31 8.19 9.55 -7.34
N GLU A 32 7.05 10.19 -7.60
CA GLU A 32 6.16 10.68 -6.54
C GLU A 32 5.51 9.54 -5.76
N LEU A 33 5.13 8.44 -6.44
CA LEU A 33 4.62 7.24 -5.76
C LEU A 33 5.71 6.57 -4.92
N THR A 34 6.93 6.55 -5.43
CA THR A 34 8.10 6.05 -4.70
C THR A 34 8.32 6.87 -3.42
N GLU A 35 8.25 8.20 -3.53
CA GLU A 35 8.38 9.10 -2.37
C GLU A 35 7.23 8.98 -1.38
N ARG A 36 6.01 8.74 -1.89
CA ARG A 36 4.83 8.42 -1.09
C ARG A 36 5.10 7.20 -0.20
N TRP A 37 5.66 6.13 -0.77
CA TRP A 37 6.00 4.94 0.00
C TRP A 37 7.08 5.20 1.06
N ARG A 38 8.13 5.96 0.73
CA ARG A 38 9.15 6.34 1.72
C ARG A 38 8.56 7.10 2.89
N THR A 39 7.63 8.03 2.61
CA THR A 39 6.93 8.80 3.64
C THR A 39 6.05 7.93 4.53
N LEU A 40 5.35 6.94 3.95
CA LEU A 40 4.40 6.11 4.69
C LEU A 40 5.06 5.02 5.54
N LEU A 41 6.12 4.39 5.02
CA LEU A 41 6.75 3.24 5.67
C LEU A 41 7.90 3.66 6.59
N GLY A 42 8.49 4.84 6.33
CA GLY A 42 9.79 5.19 6.90
C GLY A 42 10.90 4.28 6.35
N THR A 43 12.15 4.64 6.60
CA THR A 43 13.32 3.83 6.17
C THR A 43 14.26 3.54 7.34
N ASP A 44 13.69 3.36 8.53
CA ASP A 44 14.45 3.43 9.77
C ASP A 44 14.75 2.06 10.39
N GLY A 45 14.45 0.97 9.67
CA GLY A 45 14.62 -0.38 10.20
C GLY A 45 14.65 -1.47 9.15
N VAL A 46 15.25 -2.61 9.52
CA VAL A 46 15.16 -3.84 8.73
C VAL A 46 13.78 -4.45 8.99
N PRO A 47 12.98 -4.76 7.96
CA PRO A 47 11.67 -5.36 8.13
C PRO A 47 11.76 -6.66 8.93
N THR A 48 10.84 -6.85 9.87
CA THR A 48 10.79 -8.06 10.70
C THR A 48 9.93 -9.16 10.08
N ARG A 49 9.03 -8.79 9.14
CA ARG A 49 8.10 -9.68 8.45
C ARG A 49 8.01 -9.32 6.97
N ARG A 50 7.38 -10.20 6.19
CA ARG A 50 7.00 -9.92 4.80
C ARG A 50 5.59 -9.34 4.81
N THR A 51 5.49 -8.05 4.51
CA THR A 51 4.23 -7.29 4.61
C THR A 51 3.95 -6.62 3.28
N LEU A 52 2.76 -6.84 2.74
CA LEU A 52 2.28 -6.13 1.56
C LEU A 52 1.40 -4.96 1.99
N PHE A 53 1.90 -3.75 1.79
CA PHE A 53 1.15 -2.53 2.03
C PHE A 53 0.31 -2.19 0.80
N LEU A 54 -0.97 -1.90 1.02
CA LEU A 54 -1.93 -1.54 -0.01
C LEU A 54 -2.40 -0.10 0.21
N SER A 55 -2.37 0.71 -0.85
CA SER A 55 -2.98 2.04 -0.90
C SER A 55 -3.67 2.25 -2.24
N TRP A 56 -4.62 3.18 -2.29
CA TRP A 56 -5.39 3.47 -3.50
C TRP A 56 -5.24 4.92 -3.90
N LEU A 57 -5.04 5.15 -5.19
CA LEU A 57 -5.11 6.48 -5.79
C LEU A 57 -6.40 6.59 -6.61
N ARG A 58 -7.06 7.73 -6.51
CA ARG A 58 -8.15 8.10 -7.41
C ARG A 58 -7.59 8.52 -8.77
N ALA A 59 -8.48 8.70 -9.74
CA ALA A 59 -8.11 9.13 -11.09
C ALA A 59 -7.32 10.44 -11.14
N ASP A 60 -7.53 11.36 -10.19
CA ASP A 60 -6.81 12.64 -10.07
C ASP A 60 -5.46 12.52 -9.32
N GLY A 61 -5.05 11.31 -8.95
CA GLY A 61 -3.84 11.04 -8.19
C GLY A 61 -3.97 11.25 -6.67
N THR A 62 -5.11 11.71 -6.17
CA THR A 62 -5.33 11.84 -4.72
C THR A 62 -5.45 10.47 -4.06
N SER A 63 -5.01 10.35 -2.81
CA SER A 63 -5.14 9.08 -2.08
C SER A 63 -6.55 8.89 -1.53
N VAL A 64 -7.08 7.67 -1.65
CA VAL A 64 -8.08 7.19 -0.69
C VAL A 64 -7.40 7.16 0.68
N PRO A 65 -8.02 7.68 1.76
CA PRO A 65 -7.38 7.82 3.08
C PRO A 65 -7.26 6.47 3.81
N MET A 66 -6.71 5.47 3.13
CA MET A 66 -6.58 4.09 3.59
C MET A 66 -5.20 3.53 3.24
N LEU A 67 -4.55 2.93 4.24
CA LEU A 67 -3.34 2.13 4.10
C LEU A 67 -3.58 0.81 4.83
N ILE A 68 -3.55 -0.31 4.11
CA ILE A 68 -3.78 -1.64 4.67
C ILE A 68 -2.48 -2.43 4.65
N PRO A 69 -1.90 -2.79 5.81
CA PRO A 69 -0.85 -3.79 5.87
C PRO A 69 -1.45 -5.20 5.81
N VAL A 70 -0.97 -6.03 4.88
CA VAL A 70 -1.24 -7.47 4.85
C VAL A 70 0.04 -8.19 5.25
N GLU A 71 0.05 -8.72 6.47
CA GLU A 71 1.22 -9.37 7.06
C GLU A 71 1.34 -10.84 6.64
N ASP A 72 2.49 -11.44 6.96
CA ASP A 72 2.80 -12.86 6.77
C ASP A 72 2.61 -13.33 5.32
N MET A 73 2.95 -12.46 4.37
CA MET A 73 2.88 -12.77 2.94
C MET A 73 3.84 -13.93 2.60
N PRO A 74 3.44 -14.83 1.69
CA PRO A 74 4.32 -15.90 1.24
C PRO A 74 5.49 -15.35 0.41
N ALA A 75 6.59 -16.10 0.40
CA ALA A 75 7.79 -15.77 -0.39
C ALA A 75 7.44 -15.65 -1.89
N GLU A 76 6.75 -16.66 -2.42
CA GLU A 76 6.19 -16.67 -3.77
C GLU A 76 4.69 -16.38 -3.74
N PRO A 77 4.13 -15.73 -4.77
CA PRO A 77 2.69 -15.49 -4.84
C PRO A 77 1.93 -16.82 -4.96
N ASP A 78 0.90 -16.98 -4.16
CA ASP A 78 -0.08 -18.04 -4.32
C ASP A 78 -1.43 -17.48 -4.77
N ARG A 79 -2.32 -18.38 -5.20
CA ARG A 79 -3.65 -18.02 -5.67
C ARG A 79 -4.47 -17.30 -4.60
N GLN A 80 -4.36 -17.71 -3.34
CA GLN A 80 -5.14 -17.13 -2.25
C GLN A 80 -4.78 -15.66 -2.03
N ALA A 81 -3.48 -15.35 -2.04
CA ALA A 81 -2.99 -14.00 -1.88
C ALA A 81 -3.41 -13.10 -3.04
N ILE A 82 -3.24 -13.56 -4.29
CA ILE A 82 -3.63 -12.81 -5.48
C ILE A 82 -5.15 -12.56 -5.52
N ASP A 83 -5.97 -13.59 -5.30
CA ASP A 83 -7.43 -13.44 -5.24
C ASP A 83 -7.85 -12.50 -4.08
N GLY A 84 -7.07 -12.47 -3.00
CA GLY A 84 -7.24 -11.54 -1.89
C GLY A 84 -7.08 -10.08 -2.29
N LEU A 85 -6.05 -9.74 -3.08
CA LEU A 85 -5.82 -8.38 -3.56
C LEU A 85 -7.00 -7.87 -4.39
N VAL A 86 -7.50 -8.74 -5.26
CA VAL A 86 -8.64 -8.45 -6.12
C VAL A 86 -9.90 -8.19 -5.29
N ARG A 87 -10.18 -9.03 -4.29
CA ARG A 87 -11.33 -8.83 -3.39
C ARG A 87 -11.23 -7.53 -2.57
N ILE A 88 -10.06 -7.23 -2.01
CA ILE A 88 -9.86 -6.00 -1.22
C ILE A 88 -10.06 -4.79 -2.13
N HIS A 89 -9.53 -4.82 -3.36
CA HIS A 89 -9.73 -3.74 -4.32
C HIS A 89 -11.21 -3.51 -4.65
N ASP A 90 -11.97 -4.57 -4.93
CA ASP A 90 -13.42 -4.48 -5.22
C ASP A 90 -14.18 -3.85 -4.03
N VAL A 91 -13.87 -4.25 -2.80
CA VAL A 91 -14.48 -3.70 -1.57
C VAL A 91 -14.18 -2.21 -1.41
N VAL A 92 -12.93 -1.79 -1.68
CA VAL A 92 -12.56 -0.36 -1.59
C VAL A 92 -13.25 0.46 -2.68
N ALA A 93 -13.32 -0.05 -3.92
CA ALA A 93 -14.03 0.61 -5.01
C ALA A 93 -15.52 0.80 -4.70
N GLU A 94 -16.18 -0.25 -4.18
CA GLU A 94 -17.56 -0.18 -3.72
C GLU A 94 -17.75 0.87 -2.62
N SER A 95 -16.86 0.88 -1.62
CA SER A 95 -16.91 1.86 -0.52
C SER A 95 -16.71 3.30 -0.98
N GLU A 96 -15.91 3.53 -2.03
CA GLU A 96 -15.69 4.85 -2.64
C GLU A 96 -16.80 5.24 -3.62
N GLY A 97 -17.74 4.34 -3.92
CA GLY A 97 -18.83 4.57 -4.86
C GLY A 97 -18.38 4.72 -6.31
N VAL A 98 -17.25 4.10 -6.68
CA VAL A 98 -16.67 4.18 -8.03
C VAL A 98 -16.48 2.78 -8.61
N PRO A 99 -16.41 2.63 -9.96
CA PRO A 99 -15.98 1.38 -10.56
C PRO A 99 -14.55 1.03 -10.12
N ALA A 100 -14.20 -0.26 -10.09
CA ALA A 100 -12.84 -0.74 -9.81
C ALA A 100 -11.77 0.00 -10.66
N ALA A 101 -12.06 0.19 -11.95
CA ALA A 101 -11.20 0.93 -12.88
C ALA A 101 -11.00 2.42 -12.55
N GLY A 102 -11.83 2.99 -11.66
CA GLY A 102 -11.70 4.35 -11.15
C GLY A 102 -10.61 4.52 -10.09
N LEU A 103 -10.06 3.41 -9.59
CA LEU A 103 -8.98 3.40 -8.59
C LEU A 103 -7.74 2.70 -9.13
N HIS A 104 -6.58 3.21 -8.73
CA HIS A 104 -5.30 2.54 -8.91
C HIS A 104 -4.89 1.86 -7.60
N LEU A 105 -4.67 0.54 -7.62
CA LEU A 105 -4.12 -0.21 -6.49
C LEU A 105 -2.58 -0.08 -6.47
N ALA A 106 -2.06 0.78 -5.60
CA ALA A 106 -0.63 0.87 -5.34
C ALA A 106 -0.22 -0.13 -4.25
N MET A 107 0.79 -0.95 -4.54
CA MET A 107 1.30 -1.96 -3.62
C MET A 107 2.78 -1.75 -3.31
N CYS A 108 3.17 -2.00 -2.06
CA CYS A 108 4.57 -2.08 -1.66
C CYS A 108 4.81 -3.34 -0.82
N LEU A 109 5.59 -4.27 -1.37
CA LEU A 109 6.00 -5.48 -0.68
C LEU A 109 7.27 -5.20 0.12
N GLU A 110 7.11 -5.04 1.42
CA GLU A 110 8.23 -4.92 2.35
C GLU A 110 8.68 -6.31 2.81
N ARG A 111 9.99 -6.58 2.72
CA ARG A 111 10.55 -7.86 3.12
C ARG A 111 11.96 -7.75 3.66
N ARG A 112 12.31 -8.67 4.55
CA ARG A 112 13.71 -8.95 4.88
C ARG A 112 14.36 -9.69 3.72
N GLY A 113 15.62 -9.40 3.42
CA GLY A 113 16.36 -10.17 2.42
C GLY A 113 17.67 -9.49 2.01
N PRO A 114 18.36 -10.07 1.01
CA PRO A 114 19.52 -9.42 0.41
C PRO A 114 19.14 -8.06 -0.16
N ALA A 115 20.10 -7.14 -0.19
CA ALA A 115 19.92 -5.84 -0.84
C ALA A 115 19.65 -6.06 -2.34
N GLY A 116 18.54 -5.50 -2.84
CA GLY A 116 18.12 -5.64 -4.23
C GLY A 116 16.98 -6.65 -4.45
N LEU A 117 16.62 -6.82 -5.73
CA LEU A 117 15.51 -7.67 -6.15
C LEU A 117 15.89 -9.15 -6.14
N SER A 118 14.95 -9.99 -5.71
CA SER A 118 15.06 -11.45 -5.71
C SER A 118 14.19 -12.08 -6.81
N PRO A 119 14.42 -13.37 -7.14
CA PRO A 119 13.50 -14.10 -8.03
C PRO A 119 12.06 -14.13 -7.54
N GLU A 120 11.86 -14.17 -6.21
CA GLU A 120 10.53 -14.08 -5.58
C GLU A 120 9.83 -12.76 -5.91
N ASP A 121 10.55 -11.63 -5.93
CA ASP A 121 9.96 -10.34 -6.30
C ASP A 121 9.51 -10.31 -7.75
N ALA A 122 10.32 -10.91 -8.64
CA ALA A 122 9.96 -11.06 -10.04
C ALA A 122 8.72 -11.95 -10.21
N ALA A 123 8.60 -13.02 -9.42
CA ALA A 123 7.42 -13.87 -9.40
C ALA A 123 6.18 -13.09 -8.94
N TRP A 124 6.29 -12.30 -7.88
CA TRP A 124 5.22 -11.41 -7.41
C TRP A 124 4.80 -10.40 -8.47
N ALA A 125 5.76 -9.71 -9.11
CA ALA A 125 5.47 -8.76 -10.18
C ALA A 125 4.74 -9.43 -11.36
N ALA A 126 5.20 -10.62 -11.78
CA ALA A 126 4.59 -11.37 -12.87
C ALA A 126 3.18 -11.85 -12.53
N ALA A 127 2.93 -12.34 -11.32
CA ALA A 127 1.61 -12.79 -10.88
C ALA A 127 0.61 -11.62 -10.79
N VAL A 128 1.05 -10.47 -10.25
CA VAL A 128 0.24 -9.26 -10.19
C VAL A 128 -0.08 -8.74 -11.60
N ASP A 129 0.92 -8.66 -12.48
CA ASP A 129 0.71 -8.20 -13.86
C ASP A 129 -0.25 -9.13 -14.63
N SER A 130 -0.07 -10.45 -14.50
CA SER A 130 -0.89 -11.41 -15.24
C SER A 130 -2.33 -11.52 -14.72
N VAL A 131 -2.55 -11.44 -13.40
CA VAL A 131 -3.87 -11.76 -12.81
C VAL A 131 -4.60 -10.51 -12.35
N VAL A 132 -3.92 -9.62 -11.64
CA VAL A 132 -4.55 -8.43 -11.05
C VAL A 132 -4.79 -7.40 -12.15
N ARG A 133 -3.75 -7.05 -12.92
CA ARG A 133 -3.86 -6.11 -14.03
C ARG A 133 -4.52 -6.71 -15.27
N GLY A 134 -4.41 -8.02 -15.47
CA GLY A 134 -5.12 -8.73 -16.53
C GLY A 134 -6.65 -8.75 -16.38
N ARG A 135 -7.18 -8.33 -15.21
CA ARG A 135 -8.62 -8.20 -14.96
C ARG A 135 -9.14 -6.89 -15.53
N ASP A 136 -10.26 -6.95 -16.25
CA ASP A 136 -10.83 -5.82 -16.99
C ASP A 136 -10.86 -4.52 -16.18
N GLY A 137 -10.04 -3.56 -16.63
CA GLY A 137 -10.01 -2.18 -16.14
C GLY A 137 -9.23 -1.94 -14.85
N LEU A 138 -8.69 -2.96 -14.17
CA LEU A 138 -7.97 -2.76 -12.91
C LEU A 138 -6.55 -2.26 -13.18
N ASP A 139 -6.25 -1.05 -12.71
CA ASP A 139 -4.91 -0.46 -12.75
C ASP A 139 -4.18 -0.69 -11.41
N CYS A 140 -2.94 -1.14 -11.47
CA CYS A 140 -2.15 -1.43 -10.27
C CYS A 140 -0.66 -1.22 -10.50
N SER A 141 0.09 -1.03 -9.41
CA SER A 141 1.55 -0.97 -9.41
C SER A 141 2.11 -1.75 -8.22
N LEU A 142 3.33 -2.25 -8.36
CA LEU A 142 4.05 -2.96 -7.30
C LEU A 142 5.46 -2.39 -7.13
N SER A 143 5.77 -2.03 -5.89
CA SER A 143 7.12 -1.73 -5.43
C SER A 143 7.59 -2.79 -4.43
N VAL A 144 8.90 -2.93 -4.26
CA VAL A 144 9.52 -3.78 -3.25
C VAL A 144 10.44 -2.94 -2.37
N SER A 145 10.32 -3.10 -1.05
CA SER A 145 11.16 -2.44 -0.05
C SER A 145 11.95 -3.46 0.77
N ASP A 146 13.25 -3.19 0.97
CA ASP A 146 14.08 -3.91 1.95
C ASP A 146 14.24 -3.14 3.29
N GLY A 147 13.43 -2.09 3.48
CA GLY A 147 13.50 -1.13 4.60
C GLY A 147 14.54 -0.03 4.42
N ARG A 148 15.40 -0.11 3.41
CA ARG A 148 16.41 0.92 3.08
C ARG A 148 16.29 1.44 1.65
N ARG A 149 15.92 0.57 0.73
CA ARG A 149 15.76 0.83 -0.69
C ARG A 149 14.38 0.40 -1.13
N LEU A 150 13.84 1.15 -2.08
CA LEU A 150 12.57 0.87 -2.72
C LEU A 150 12.78 0.75 -4.22
N PHE A 151 12.23 -0.30 -4.81
CA PHE A 151 12.34 -0.62 -6.23
C PHE A 151 10.94 -0.70 -6.82
N SER A 152 10.66 0.06 -7.89
CA SER A 152 9.46 -0.17 -8.70
C SER A 152 9.70 -1.40 -9.58
N VAL A 153 8.92 -2.46 -9.35
CA VAL A 153 9.02 -3.72 -10.11
C VAL A 153 7.88 -3.89 -11.11
N LEU A 154 6.78 -3.16 -10.89
CA LEU A 154 5.65 -3.07 -11.79
C LEU A 154 5.13 -1.63 -11.77
N PRO A 155 5.59 -0.75 -12.67
CA PRO A 155 5.14 0.65 -12.69
C PRO A 155 3.67 0.74 -13.11
N ARG A 156 3.04 1.88 -12.79
CA ARG A 156 1.68 2.18 -13.27
C ARG A 156 1.66 2.27 -14.81
N GLN A 157 0.61 1.79 -15.46
CA GLN A 157 0.54 1.78 -16.94
C GLN A 157 0.51 3.19 -17.54
N SER A 158 -0.23 4.10 -16.89
CA SER A 158 -0.34 5.48 -17.34
C SER A 158 -0.67 6.40 -16.18
N TRP A 159 -0.11 7.59 -16.21
CA TRP A 159 -0.47 8.68 -15.30
C TRP A 159 -1.38 9.67 -16.05
N SER A 160 -2.43 10.14 -15.38
CA SER A 160 -3.24 11.26 -15.85
C SER A 160 -2.33 12.50 -15.94
N ARG A 161 -2.27 13.12 -17.13
CA ARG A 161 -1.53 14.37 -17.37
C ARG A 161 -2.26 15.57 -16.81
#